data_AF-Z9JJT3-F1
#
_entry.id   AF-Z9JJT3-F1
#
_cell.length_a   1.000
_cell.length_b   1.000
_cell.length_c   1.000
_cell.angle_alpha   90.00
_cell.angle_beta   90.00
_cell.angle_gamma   90.00
#
_symmetry.space_group_name_H-M   'P 1'
#
loop_
_entity.id
_entity.type
_entity.pdbx_description
1 polymer ?
#
loop_
_entity_poly.entity_id
_entity_poly.type
_entity_poly.pdbx_seq_one_letter_code
_entity_poly.pdbx_strand_id
1 'polypeptide(L)'
;MQPLISKHYLIHPEGNILMRHIHIGLKGIYALLLCLMMTQAWAGPAKPAHPTLFEEIILEAGIENDLRQILGEHYQTFKNNFEMVANPAQLKDGGIFLDGWKTGQPDKQAAAFVYYPGQTGRVSAAYYDGRQIVHFGVQGSQIHPAIQIWAKRFLPPSKVISQARERAAPAPRSFIKPRAMSNEPSPQDQYKLRQVATSIWHPWIVSNWEMNAAVGDILATVTGEILKCSKPYVVVQAIYGLLFPYNKPEITWRVLNTFFKDIKNTMLEISQNQRYKSCIDTAAVNWRSPIEMASAGI
;
A
#
# COMPACT_ATOMS: atom_id res chain seq x y z
N MET A 1 -29.52 113.80 -4.76
CA MET A 1 -28.06 113.82 -5.02
C MET A 1 -27.62 112.39 -5.25
N GLN A 2 -27.03 112.11 -6.42
CA GLN A 2 -26.76 110.78 -6.99
C GLN A 2 -25.58 110.05 -6.31
N PRO A 3 -25.39 108.74 -6.58
CA PRO A 3 -24.43 108.37 -7.63
C PRO A 3 -24.85 107.18 -8.52
N LEU A 4 -23.92 106.83 -9.42
CA LEU A 4 -23.96 106.10 -10.68
C LEU A 4 -23.06 104.83 -10.60
N ILE A 5 -23.32 103.83 -11.45
CA ILE A 5 -22.40 102.78 -11.99
C ILE A 5 -22.11 101.50 -11.16
N SER A 6 -22.43 100.30 -11.67
CA SER A 6 -21.48 99.37 -12.35
C SER A 6 -21.96 97.90 -12.42
N LYS A 7 -21.65 97.23 -13.54
CA LYS A 7 -21.86 95.78 -13.81
C LYS A 7 -20.88 94.91 -13.02
N HIS A 8 -21.29 93.70 -12.62
CA HIS A 8 -20.39 92.57 -12.30
C HIS A 8 -20.89 91.27 -12.93
N TYR A 9 -19.97 90.61 -13.65
CA TYR A 9 -20.05 89.26 -14.20
C TYR A 9 -20.01 88.22 -13.07
N LEU A 10 -20.78 87.13 -13.19
CA LEU A 10 -20.58 85.90 -12.42
C LEU A 10 -20.11 84.80 -13.36
N ILE A 11 -18.91 84.29 -13.08
CA ILE A 11 -18.34 83.05 -13.60
C ILE A 11 -18.71 81.95 -12.60
N HIS A 12 -19.31 80.84 -13.06
CA HIS A 12 -19.50 79.63 -12.24
C HIS A 12 -18.86 78.40 -12.92
N PRO A 13 -18.29 77.43 -12.16
CA PRO A 13 -17.30 76.49 -12.67
C PRO A 13 -17.85 75.06 -12.84
N GLU A 14 -17.92 74.56 -14.07
CA GLU A 14 -18.21 73.14 -14.38
C GLU A 14 -17.07 72.48 -15.17
N GLY A 15 -15.88 72.35 -14.58
CA GLY A 15 -14.69 71.89 -15.31
C GLY A 15 -13.79 70.87 -14.63
N ASN A 16 -14.16 70.27 -13.50
CA ASN A 16 -13.19 69.51 -12.68
C ASN A 16 -13.59 68.08 -12.26
N ILE A 17 -14.70 67.54 -12.75
CA ILE A 17 -15.15 66.19 -12.35
C ILE A 17 -14.82 65.14 -13.43
N LEU A 18 -14.70 65.50 -14.71
CA LEU A 18 -14.50 64.54 -15.79
C LEU A 18 -13.06 64.01 -15.91
N MET A 19 -12.05 64.82 -15.56
CA MET A 19 -10.62 64.45 -15.71
C MET A 19 -10.12 63.45 -14.65
N ARG A 20 -10.78 63.35 -13.48
CA ARG A 20 -10.36 62.42 -12.41
C ARG A 20 -10.71 60.97 -12.69
N HIS A 21 -11.77 60.68 -13.45
CA HIS A 21 -12.20 59.30 -13.71
C HIS A 21 -11.39 58.61 -14.82
N ILE A 22 -10.88 59.34 -15.80
CA ILE A 22 -10.11 58.77 -16.92
C ILE A 22 -8.71 58.32 -16.47
N HIS A 23 -8.08 59.03 -15.52
CA HIS A 23 -6.75 58.67 -15.00
C HIS A 23 -6.74 57.44 -14.07
N ILE A 24 -7.85 57.12 -13.43
CA ILE A 24 -7.95 55.96 -12.52
C ILE A 24 -8.21 54.67 -13.31
N GLY A 25 -9.04 54.73 -14.37
CA GLY A 25 -9.31 53.57 -15.23
C GLY A 25 -8.08 53.10 -16.02
N LEU A 26 -7.27 54.02 -16.54
CA LEU A 26 -6.10 53.66 -17.35
C LEU A 26 -4.98 53.01 -16.52
N LYS A 27 -4.75 53.47 -15.28
CA LYS A 27 -3.73 52.88 -14.37
C LYS A 27 -4.10 51.46 -13.91
N GLY A 28 -5.39 51.17 -13.75
CA GLY A 28 -5.88 49.82 -13.41
C GLY A 28 -5.66 48.80 -14.53
N ILE A 29 -5.81 49.22 -15.79
CA ILE A 29 -5.62 48.35 -16.97
C ILE A 29 -4.13 48.03 -17.18
N TYR A 30 -3.23 48.99 -17.00
CA TYR A 30 -1.78 48.73 -17.10
C TYR A 30 -1.27 47.82 -15.97
N ALA A 31 -1.81 47.92 -14.76
CA ALA A 31 -1.43 47.04 -13.64
C ALA A 31 -1.89 45.58 -13.86
N LEU A 32 -3.05 45.36 -14.48
CA LEU A 32 -3.56 44.03 -14.82
C LEU A 32 -2.78 43.39 -15.98
N LEU A 33 -2.39 44.18 -16.99
CA LEU A 33 -1.53 43.71 -18.10
C LEU A 33 -0.10 43.38 -17.64
N LEU A 34 0.46 44.13 -16.68
CA LEU A 34 1.75 43.81 -16.06
C LEU A 34 1.70 42.56 -15.16
N CYS A 35 0.58 42.29 -14.50
CA CYS A 35 0.41 41.03 -13.75
C CYS A 35 0.26 39.80 -14.66
N LEU A 36 -0.41 39.93 -15.82
CA LEU A 36 -0.56 38.82 -16.77
C LEU A 36 0.76 38.48 -17.47
N MET A 37 1.65 39.45 -17.70
CA MET A 37 2.95 39.23 -18.35
C MET A 37 4.02 38.63 -17.41
N MET A 38 3.78 38.58 -16.09
CA MET A 38 4.72 38.04 -15.09
C MET A 38 4.37 36.61 -14.63
N THR A 39 3.33 35.99 -15.19
CA THR A 39 2.95 34.58 -14.90
C THR A 39 3.40 33.61 -15.99
N GLN A 40 4.59 33.81 -16.55
CA GLN A 40 5.37 32.69 -17.06
C GLN A 40 6.46 32.36 -16.05
N ALA A 41 6.01 32.03 -14.83
CA ALA A 41 6.82 31.24 -13.93
C ALA A 41 7.09 29.92 -14.66
N TRP A 42 8.37 29.65 -14.86
CA TRP A 42 8.94 28.50 -15.51
C TRP A 42 8.38 27.20 -14.92
N ALA A 43 7.24 26.73 -15.44
CA ALA A 43 6.93 25.32 -15.40
C ALA A 43 7.81 24.67 -16.47
N GLY A 44 9.09 24.43 -16.11
CA GLY A 44 9.90 23.49 -16.87
C GLY A 44 9.10 22.18 -17.01
N PRO A 45 9.18 21.48 -18.16
CA PRO A 45 8.45 20.23 -18.32
C PRO A 45 8.76 19.34 -17.12
N ALA A 46 7.71 18.96 -16.38
CA ALA A 46 7.86 18.06 -15.24
C ALA A 46 8.65 16.85 -15.75
N LYS A 47 9.83 16.61 -15.16
CA LYS A 47 10.62 15.43 -15.47
C LYS A 47 9.68 14.22 -15.37
N PRO A 48 9.59 13.35 -16.39
CA PRO A 48 8.66 12.23 -16.35
C PRO A 48 8.90 11.48 -15.05
N ALA A 49 7.85 11.35 -14.24
CA ALA A 49 7.94 10.64 -12.97
C ALA A 49 8.40 9.21 -13.28
N HIS A 50 9.42 8.74 -12.57
CA HIS A 50 9.77 7.33 -12.62
C HIS A 50 8.54 6.51 -12.15
N PRO A 51 8.24 5.39 -12.83
CA PRO A 51 7.13 4.55 -12.41
C PRO A 51 7.36 4.08 -10.97
N THR A 52 6.29 4.03 -10.20
CA THR A 52 6.27 3.39 -8.88
C THR A 52 6.47 1.88 -9.03
N LEU A 53 6.95 1.20 -8.00
CA LEU A 53 7.11 -0.26 -8.02
C LEU A 53 5.80 -0.99 -8.35
N PHE A 54 4.65 -0.46 -7.90
CA PHE A 54 3.34 -0.97 -8.30
C PHE A 54 3.10 -0.84 -9.81
N GLU A 55 3.42 0.31 -10.42
CA GLU A 55 3.29 0.52 -11.86
C GLU A 55 4.21 -0.42 -12.64
N GLU A 56 5.43 -0.66 -12.17
CA GLU A 56 6.35 -1.64 -12.76
C GLU A 56 5.74 -3.05 -12.71
N ILE A 57 5.22 -3.48 -11.56
CA ILE A 57 4.61 -4.80 -11.38
C ILE A 57 3.40 -5.00 -12.30
N ILE A 58 2.47 -4.04 -12.36
CA ILE A 58 1.26 -4.22 -13.18
C ILE A 58 1.55 -4.12 -14.69
N LEU A 59 2.59 -3.37 -15.07
CA LEU A 59 3.07 -3.28 -16.44
C LEU A 59 3.71 -4.60 -16.88
N GLU A 60 4.63 -5.15 -16.06
CA GLU A 60 5.26 -6.44 -16.32
C GLU A 60 4.23 -7.58 -16.36
N ALA A 61 3.25 -7.55 -15.45
CA ALA A 61 2.16 -8.52 -15.44
C ALA A 61 1.16 -8.36 -16.60
N GLY A 62 1.15 -7.22 -17.29
CA GLY A 62 0.22 -6.93 -18.38
C GLY A 62 -1.24 -6.79 -17.97
N ILE A 63 -1.52 -6.44 -16.71
CA ILE A 63 -2.87 -6.45 -16.11
C ILE A 63 -3.48 -5.05 -15.91
N GLU A 64 -2.78 -3.98 -16.28
CA GLU A 64 -3.28 -2.62 -16.05
C GLU A 64 -4.67 -2.39 -16.68
N ASN A 65 -4.87 -2.85 -17.91
CA ASN A 65 -6.15 -2.72 -18.60
C ASN A 65 -7.27 -3.51 -17.90
N ASP A 66 -6.97 -4.70 -17.38
CA ASP A 66 -7.94 -5.49 -16.64
C ASP A 66 -8.32 -4.82 -15.31
N LEU A 67 -7.33 -4.27 -14.57
CA LEU A 67 -7.56 -3.49 -13.36
C LEU A 67 -8.42 -2.26 -13.65
N ARG A 68 -8.06 -1.45 -14.66
CA ARG A 68 -8.84 -0.27 -15.08
C ARG A 68 -10.27 -0.66 -15.45
N GLN A 69 -10.43 -1.78 -16.15
CA GLN A 69 -11.74 -2.24 -16.56
C GLN A 69 -12.61 -2.67 -15.38
N ILE A 70 -12.10 -3.44 -14.40
CA ILE A 70 -12.93 -3.90 -13.27
C ILE A 70 -13.17 -2.78 -12.25
N LEU A 71 -12.19 -1.90 -12.04
CA LEU A 71 -12.28 -0.83 -11.05
C LEU A 71 -13.05 0.39 -11.57
N GLY A 72 -13.00 0.67 -12.87
CA GLY A 72 -13.66 1.83 -13.46
C GLY A 72 -13.23 3.14 -12.78
N GLU A 73 -14.19 3.90 -12.28
CA GLU A 73 -13.95 5.16 -11.55
C GLU A 73 -13.14 4.97 -10.25
N HIS A 74 -13.12 3.77 -9.69
CA HIS A 74 -12.37 3.46 -8.47
C HIS A 74 -10.88 3.20 -8.73
N TYR A 75 -10.44 3.12 -9.99
CA TYR A 75 -9.06 2.75 -10.33
C TYR A 75 -8.03 3.68 -9.67
N GLN A 76 -8.26 5.00 -9.71
CA GLN A 76 -7.30 5.94 -9.13
C GLN A 76 -7.25 5.85 -7.61
N THR A 77 -8.39 5.70 -6.94
CA THR A 77 -8.45 5.50 -5.49
C THR A 77 -7.73 4.21 -5.07
N PHE A 78 -7.97 3.12 -5.79
CA PHE A 78 -7.29 1.85 -5.59
C PHE A 78 -5.77 2.01 -5.76
N LYS A 79 -5.32 2.55 -6.90
CA LYS A 79 -3.90 2.79 -7.20
C LYS A 79 -3.20 3.65 -6.16
N ASN A 80 -3.87 4.69 -5.65
CA ASN A 80 -3.31 5.58 -4.64
C ASN A 80 -3.02 4.90 -3.29
N ASN A 81 -3.49 3.67 -3.08
CA ASN A 81 -3.10 2.87 -1.91
C ASN A 81 -1.77 2.14 -2.11
N PHE A 82 -1.15 2.10 -3.29
CA PHE A 82 0.08 1.37 -3.54
C PHE A 82 1.33 2.27 -3.50
N GLU A 83 1.46 3.11 -2.47
CA GLU A 83 2.72 3.84 -2.22
C GLU A 83 3.82 2.89 -1.73
N MET A 84 3.42 1.91 -0.92
CA MET A 84 4.22 0.77 -0.49
C MET A 84 3.56 -0.52 -1.02
N VAL A 85 4.38 -1.51 -1.34
CA VAL A 85 3.94 -2.85 -1.78
C VAL A 85 4.57 -3.93 -0.91
N ALA A 86 3.78 -4.93 -0.55
CA ALA A 86 4.28 -6.17 0.03
C ALA A 86 4.96 -7.05 -1.02
N ASN A 87 5.61 -8.12 -0.54
CA ASN A 87 6.11 -9.17 -1.42
C ASN A 87 4.93 -9.87 -2.11
N PRO A 88 4.97 -10.06 -3.45
CA PRO A 88 3.96 -10.83 -4.15
C PRO A 88 3.88 -12.26 -3.60
N ALA A 89 2.66 -12.77 -3.39
CA ALA A 89 2.43 -14.13 -2.94
C ALA A 89 1.87 -14.99 -4.08
N GLN A 90 2.55 -16.10 -4.37
CA GLN A 90 2.01 -17.12 -5.27
C GLN A 90 1.01 -17.99 -4.50
N LEU A 91 -0.21 -18.06 -5.03
CA LEU A 91 -1.29 -18.90 -4.52
C LEU A 91 -1.23 -20.29 -5.16
N LYS A 92 -1.72 -21.30 -4.45
CA LYS A 92 -1.72 -22.71 -4.90
C LYS A 92 -2.57 -22.95 -6.14
N ASP A 93 -3.55 -22.09 -6.40
CA ASP A 93 -4.39 -22.15 -7.60
C ASP A 93 -3.76 -21.46 -8.82
N GLY A 94 -2.51 -20.99 -8.69
CA GLY A 94 -1.74 -20.32 -9.73
C GLY A 94 -1.94 -18.81 -9.78
N GLY A 95 -2.77 -18.24 -8.90
CA GLY A 95 -2.91 -16.79 -8.78
C GLY A 95 -1.67 -16.15 -8.15
N ILE A 96 -1.48 -14.86 -8.42
CA ILE A 96 -0.50 -14.02 -7.73
C ILE A 96 -1.28 -12.92 -7.00
N PHE A 97 -1.07 -12.84 -5.70
CA PHE A 97 -1.64 -11.83 -4.83
C PHE A 97 -0.62 -10.72 -4.54
N LEU A 98 -1.08 -9.47 -4.58
CA LEU A 98 -0.32 -8.30 -4.13
C LEU A 98 -1.13 -7.50 -3.12
N ASP A 99 -0.50 -7.11 -2.02
CA ASP A 99 -1.01 -6.17 -1.00
C ASP A 99 -0.17 -4.89 -1.05
N GLY A 100 -0.81 -3.75 -0.82
CA GLY A 100 -0.16 -2.45 -0.78
C GLY A 100 -0.90 -1.48 0.13
N TRP A 101 -0.19 -0.46 0.59
CA TRP A 101 -0.71 0.55 1.48
C TRP A 101 -0.06 1.92 1.29
N LYS A 102 -0.76 2.96 1.76
CA LYS A 102 -0.16 4.29 1.88
C LYS A 102 0.92 4.30 2.95
N THR A 103 1.96 5.09 2.72
CA THR A 103 3.11 5.19 3.62
C THR A 103 2.67 5.42 5.07
N GLY A 104 3.10 4.53 5.98
CA GLY A 104 2.77 4.58 7.41
C GLY A 104 1.33 4.19 7.77
N GLN A 105 0.53 3.69 6.83
CA GLN A 105 -0.91 3.40 7.02
C GLN A 105 -1.35 1.98 6.57
N PRO A 106 -0.60 0.90 6.89
CA PRO A 106 -0.94 -0.47 6.44
C PRO A 106 -2.32 -0.97 6.88
N ASP A 107 -2.81 -0.49 8.03
CA ASP A 107 -4.10 -0.89 8.59
C ASP A 107 -5.23 0.13 8.33
N LYS A 108 -4.95 1.21 7.59
CA LYS A 108 -5.90 2.33 7.41
C LYS A 108 -6.20 2.65 5.95
N GLN A 109 -5.21 2.56 5.07
CA GLN A 109 -5.37 2.83 3.65
C GLN A 109 -4.55 1.82 2.87
N ALA A 110 -5.24 0.79 2.40
CA ALA A 110 -4.62 -0.38 1.79
C ALA A 110 -5.46 -0.91 0.64
N ALA A 111 -4.81 -1.58 -0.29
CA ALA A 111 -5.46 -2.23 -1.41
C ALA A 111 -4.76 -3.55 -1.72
N ALA A 112 -5.50 -4.45 -2.36
CA ALA A 112 -4.96 -5.72 -2.79
C ALA A 112 -5.61 -6.18 -4.08
N PHE A 113 -4.89 -7.00 -4.85
CA PHE A 113 -5.47 -7.69 -5.98
C PHE A 113 -4.88 -9.08 -6.14
N VAL A 114 -5.63 -9.92 -6.87
CA VAL A 114 -5.19 -11.22 -7.36
C VAL A 114 -5.33 -11.20 -8.87
N TYR A 115 -4.30 -11.67 -9.57
CA TYR A 115 -4.33 -11.92 -11.00
C TYR A 115 -3.78 -13.30 -11.31
N TYR A 116 -4.07 -13.82 -12.50
CA TYR A 116 -3.55 -15.11 -12.96
C TYR A 116 -2.70 -14.87 -14.20
N PRO A 117 -1.37 -15.12 -14.13
CA PRO A 117 -0.48 -14.93 -15.27
C PRO A 117 -0.98 -15.65 -16.54
N GLY A 118 -0.94 -14.94 -17.67
CA GLY A 118 -1.40 -15.47 -18.96
C GLY A 118 -2.92 -15.62 -19.11
N GLN A 119 -3.73 -15.22 -18.12
CA GLN A 119 -5.19 -15.25 -18.17
C GLN A 119 -5.76 -13.83 -18.08
N THR A 120 -6.18 -13.27 -19.21
CA THR A 120 -6.81 -11.95 -19.26
C THR A 120 -8.19 -11.97 -18.61
N GLY A 121 -8.55 -10.87 -17.97
CA GLY A 121 -9.86 -10.67 -17.34
C GLY A 121 -10.11 -11.44 -16.05
N ARG A 122 -9.17 -12.27 -15.58
CA ARG A 122 -9.26 -12.97 -14.30
C ARG A 122 -8.53 -12.20 -13.20
N VAL A 123 -9.07 -11.03 -12.86
CA VAL A 123 -8.54 -10.17 -11.79
C VAL A 123 -9.61 -9.94 -10.73
N SER A 124 -9.22 -10.04 -9.47
CA SER A 124 -10.02 -9.60 -8.32
C SER A 124 -9.26 -8.53 -7.59
N ALA A 125 -9.93 -7.47 -7.14
CA ALA A 125 -9.30 -6.35 -6.46
C ALA A 125 -10.16 -5.88 -5.28
N ALA A 126 -9.52 -5.28 -4.28
CA ALA A 126 -10.23 -4.60 -3.21
C ALA A 126 -9.37 -3.46 -2.65
N TYR A 127 -10.02 -2.49 -2.02
CA TYR A 127 -9.35 -1.49 -1.20
C TYR A 127 -10.14 -1.18 0.06
N TYR A 128 -9.43 -0.72 1.08
CA TYR A 128 -9.95 -0.20 2.34
C TYR A 128 -9.57 1.26 2.47
N ASP A 129 -10.56 2.12 2.68
CA ASP A 129 -10.40 3.59 2.75
C ASP A 129 -10.40 4.14 4.19
N GLY A 130 -10.21 3.28 5.19
CA GLY A 130 -10.30 3.62 6.60
C GLY A 130 -11.71 3.53 7.17
N ARG A 131 -12.71 3.27 6.33
CA ARG A 131 -14.10 3.06 6.75
C ARG A 131 -14.64 1.75 6.22
N GLN A 132 -14.61 1.58 4.90
CA GLN A 132 -15.28 0.48 4.22
C GLN A 132 -14.33 -0.30 3.32
N ILE A 133 -14.64 -1.57 3.12
CA ILE A 133 -13.94 -2.43 2.16
C ILE A 133 -14.77 -2.45 0.88
N VAL A 134 -14.18 -2.04 -0.23
CA VAL A 134 -14.80 -2.08 -1.55
C VAL A 134 -14.10 -3.16 -2.36
N HIS A 135 -14.85 -4.12 -2.90
CA HIS A 135 -14.31 -5.23 -3.68
C HIS A 135 -14.88 -5.28 -5.09
N PHE A 136 -14.02 -5.75 -5.99
CA PHE A 136 -14.20 -5.79 -7.43
C PHE A 136 -13.82 -7.18 -7.92
N GLY A 137 -14.65 -7.73 -8.80
CA GLY A 137 -14.42 -9.04 -9.39
C GLY A 137 -15.35 -9.30 -10.56
N VAL A 138 -15.20 -10.49 -11.13
CA VAL A 138 -16.02 -10.94 -12.25
C VAL A 138 -17.40 -11.37 -11.74
N GLN A 139 -18.46 -10.91 -12.40
CA GLN A 139 -19.89 -11.18 -12.15
C GLN A 139 -20.25 -12.37 -11.25
N GLY A 140 -21.03 -12.12 -10.18
CA GLY A 140 -21.64 -13.15 -9.34
C GLY A 140 -20.65 -14.05 -8.56
N SER A 141 -19.34 -13.83 -8.70
CA SER A 141 -18.33 -14.60 -7.98
C SER A 141 -18.30 -14.24 -6.51
N GLN A 142 -18.17 -15.27 -5.68
CA GLN A 142 -17.77 -15.14 -4.29
C GLN A 142 -16.45 -14.35 -4.23
N ILE A 143 -16.33 -13.41 -3.28
CA ILE A 143 -15.09 -12.64 -3.05
C ILE A 143 -13.90 -13.60 -3.07
N HIS A 144 -12.86 -13.29 -3.83
CA HIS A 144 -11.70 -14.17 -3.93
C HIS A 144 -11.15 -14.53 -2.53
N PRO A 145 -10.85 -15.81 -2.21
CA PRO A 145 -10.44 -16.21 -0.85
C PRO A 145 -9.26 -15.42 -0.29
N ALA A 146 -8.25 -15.13 -1.11
CA ALA A 146 -7.12 -14.28 -0.72
C ALA A 146 -7.56 -12.85 -0.32
N ILE A 147 -8.52 -12.26 -1.04
CA ILE A 147 -9.10 -10.95 -0.70
C ILE A 147 -9.91 -11.04 0.60
N GLN A 148 -10.63 -12.14 0.83
CA GLN A 148 -11.34 -12.36 2.09
C GLN A 148 -10.38 -12.44 3.28
N ILE A 149 -9.25 -13.14 3.12
CA ILE A 149 -8.23 -13.26 4.17
C ILE A 149 -7.61 -11.89 4.46
N TRP A 150 -7.15 -11.19 3.42
CA TRP A 150 -6.62 -9.83 3.53
C TRP A 150 -7.60 -8.87 4.23
N ALA A 151 -8.89 -8.95 3.88
CA ALA A 151 -9.94 -8.11 4.47
C ALA A 151 -10.13 -8.31 5.98
N LYS A 152 -9.75 -9.47 6.55
CA LYS A 152 -9.88 -9.74 8.00
C LYS A 152 -9.04 -8.81 8.85
N ARG A 153 -7.98 -8.21 8.28
CA ARG A 153 -7.13 -7.22 8.96
C ARG A 153 -7.89 -5.98 9.45
N PHE A 154 -9.01 -5.64 8.80
CA PHE A 154 -9.75 -4.41 9.07
C PHE A 154 -11.05 -4.64 9.86
N LEU A 155 -11.17 -5.78 10.55
CA LEU A 155 -12.41 -6.16 11.25
C LEU A 155 -12.62 -5.41 12.58
N PRO A 156 -13.88 -5.05 12.92
CA PRO A 156 -15.03 -5.09 12.01
C PRO A 156 -14.96 -3.94 10.99
N PRO A 157 -15.07 -4.18 9.67
CA PRO A 157 -15.20 -3.10 8.72
C PRO A 157 -16.57 -2.46 8.93
N SER A 158 -16.64 -1.13 8.86
CA SER A 158 -17.93 -0.45 9.07
C SER A 158 -18.95 -0.77 7.96
N LYS A 159 -18.47 -1.16 6.76
CA LYS A 159 -19.28 -1.59 5.62
C LYS A 159 -18.46 -2.38 4.59
N VAL A 160 -19.07 -3.36 3.94
CA VAL A 160 -18.50 -4.10 2.79
C VAL A 160 -19.36 -3.82 1.56
N ILE A 161 -18.74 -3.41 0.44
CA ILE A 161 -19.44 -3.07 -0.81
C ILE A 161 -18.92 -3.95 -1.95
N SER A 162 -19.84 -4.67 -2.61
CA SER A 162 -19.59 -5.47 -3.82
C SER A 162 -19.86 -4.69 -5.09
N GLN A 163 -18.86 -4.56 -5.96
CA GLN A 163 -19.06 -4.12 -7.33
C GLN A 163 -18.61 -5.21 -8.31
N ALA A 164 -19.57 -5.83 -8.97
CA ALA A 164 -19.29 -6.81 -10.02
C ALA A 164 -19.40 -6.12 -11.38
N ARG A 165 -18.42 -6.32 -12.27
CA ARG A 165 -18.55 -5.96 -13.68
C ARG A 165 -18.77 -7.21 -14.52
N GLU A 166 -19.64 -7.07 -15.52
CA GLU A 166 -20.03 -8.12 -16.45
C GLU A 166 -18.86 -8.45 -17.39
N ARG A 167 -18.23 -9.59 -17.15
CA ARG A 167 -17.33 -10.27 -18.08
C ARG A 167 -17.49 -11.77 -17.85
N ALA A 168 -17.55 -12.55 -18.92
CA ALA A 168 -17.59 -14.00 -18.79
C ALA A 168 -16.18 -14.52 -18.50
N ALA A 169 -15.95 -15.03 -17.28
CA ALA A 169 -14.78 -15.83 -16.96
C ALA A 169 -15.25 -17.23 -16.53
N PRO A 170 -14.50 -18.30 -16.86
CA PRO A 170 -14.84 -19.65 -16.43
C PRO A 170 -14.80 -19.73 -14.89
N ALA A 171 -15.75 -20.50 -14.33
CA ALA A 171 -15.93 -20.65 -12.89
C ALA A 171 -14.63 -21.13 -12.18
N PRO A 172 -14.38 -20.67 -10.94
CA PRO A 172 -13.24 -21.12 -10.17
C PRO A 172 -13.35 -22.62 -9.90
N ARG A 173 -12.23 -23.35 -10.07
CA ARG A 173 -12.13 -24.77 -9.72
C ARG A 173 -12.26 -24.93 -8.20
N SER A 174 -13.01 -25.95 -7.79
CA SER A 174 -13.22 -26.35 -6.40
C SER A 174 -11.87 -26.59 -5.69
N PHE A 175 -11.71 -26.00 -4.50
CA PHE A 175 -10.57 -26.20 -3.62
C PHE A 175 -10.60 -27.62 -3.06
N ILE A 176 -9.75 -28.50 -3.58
CA ILE A 176 -9.48 -29.81 -2.96
C ILE A 176 -8.70 -29.54 -1.67
N LYS A 177 -9.23 -30.01 -0.53
CA LYS A 177 -8.53 -29.93 0.76
C LYS A 177 -7.14 -30.59 0.65
N PRO A 178 -6.08 -29.96 1.17
CA PRO A 178 -4.74 -30.53 1.11
C PRO A 178 -4.71 -31.90 1.82
N ARG A 179 -4.15 -32.89 1.14
CA ARG A 179 -3.74 -34.15 1.77
C ARG A 179 -2.52 -33.83 2.64
N ALA A 180 -2.53 -34.24 3.91
CA ALA A 180 -1.39 -34.03 4.82
C ALA A 180 -0.11 -34.58 4.18
N MET A 181 0.81 -33.70 3.81
CA MET A 181 2.10 -34.06 3.24
C MET A 181 3.04 -34.50 4.37
N SER A 182 3.93 -35.46 4.09
CA SER A 182 4.93 -35.97 5.03
C SER A 182 5.93 -34.92 5.56
N ASN A 183 5.83 -33.66 5.13
CA ASN A 183 6.71 -32.55 5.50
C ASN A 183 6.10 -31.59 6.54
N GLU A 184 4.90 -31.86 7.04
CA GLU A 184 4.25 -30.98 8.02
C GLU A 184 4.98 -30.98 9.38
N PRO A 185 5.09 -29.82 10.06
CA PRO A 185 5.67 -29.74 11.39
C PRO A 185 4.86 -30.54 12.42
N SER A 186 5.55 -31.25 13.32
CA SER A 186 4.91 -31.94 14.45
C SER A 186 4.24 -30.93 15.40
N PRO A 187 3.29 -31.33 16.27
CA PRO A 187 2.66 -30.41 17.22
C PRO A 187 3.65 -29.63 18.09
N GLN A 188 4.77 -30.27 18.47
CA GLN A 188 5.84 -29.62 19.21
C GLN A 188 6.59 -28.57 18.38
N ASP A 189 6.80 -28.84 17.10
CA ASP A 189 7.45 -27.89 16.19
C ASP A 189 6.51 -26.73 15.85
N GLN A 190 5.22 -27.01 15.67
CA GLN A 190 4.19 -25.97 15.50
C GLN A 190 4.16 -25.00 16.69
N TYR A 191 4.30 -25.51 17.92
CA TYR A 191 4.40 -24.66 19.11
C TYR A 191 5.62 -23.74 19.04
N LYS A 192 6.80 -24.26 18.68
CA LYS A 192 8.04 -23.47 18.56
C LYS A 192 7.97 -22.44 17.43
N LEU A 193 7.44 -22.82 16.26
CA LEU A 193 7.19 -21.89 15.15
C LEU A 193 6.24 -20.78 15.55
N ARG A 194 5.18 -21.09 16.32
CA ARG A 194 4.27 -20.08 16.88
C ARG A 194 5.01 -19.12 17.80
N GLN A 195 5.93 -19.61 18.64
CA GLN A 195 6.73 -18.74 19.51
C GLN A 195 7.62 -17.78 18.70
N VAL A 196 8.22 -18.24 17.61
CA VAL A 196 8.98 -17.38 16.68
C VAL A 196 8.04 -16.36 16.03
N ALA A 197 6.88 -16.79 15.51
CA ALA A 197 5.90 -15.89 14.92
C ALA A 197 5.45 -14.79 15.90
N THR A 198 5.20 -15.11 17.17
CA THR A 198 4.82 -14.13 18.20
C THR A 198 5.93 -13.15 18.59
N SER A 199 7.17 -13.38 18.15
CA SER A 199 8.27 -12.42 18.30
C SER A 199 8.35 -11.39 17.17
N ILE A 200 7.60 -11.62 16.07
CA ILE A 200 7.55 -10.76 14.88
C ILE A 200 6.19 -10.06 14.79
N TRP A 201 5.10 -10.80 14.97
CA TRP A 201 3.73 -10.27 14.98
C TRP A 201 3.12 -10.35 16.37
N HIS A 202 2.12 -9.49 16.62
CA HIS A 202 1.39 -9.49 17.87
C HIS A 202 0.68 -10.83 18.13
N PRO A 203 0.66 -11.39 19.36
CA PRO A 203 0.04 -12.69 19.64
C PRO A 203 -1.40 -12.89 19.15
N TRP A 204 -2.28 -11.89 19.23
CA TRP A 204 -3.66 -12.00 18.74
C TRP A 204 -3.74 -12.25 17.23
N ILE A 205 -2.81 -11.71 16.44
CA ILE A 205 -2.68 -11.98 15.01
C ILE A 205 -2.36 -13.46 14.78
N VAL A 206 -1.34 -13.95 15.49
CA VAL A 206 -0.76 -15.27 15.29
C VAL A 206 -1.67 -16.38 15.83
N SER A 207 -2.53 -16.09 16.80
CA SER A 207 -3.34 -17.07 17.54
C SER A 207 -4.16 -18.01 16.65
N ASN A 208 -4.65 -17.50 15.51
CA ASN A 208 -5.52 -18.25 14.60
C ASN A 208 -4.78 -18.86 13.40
N TRP A 209 -3.45 -18.79 13.37
CA TRP A 209 -2.69 -19.37 12.27
C TRP A 209 -2.48 -20.87 12.45
N GLU A 210 -2.65 -21.61 11.36
CA GLU A 210 -2.22 -23.00 11.22
C GLU A 210 -0.72 -23.02 10.91
N MET A 211 0.08 -23.59 11.82
CA MET A 211 1.55 -23.63 11.69
C MET A 211 2.00 -24.76 10.78
N ASN A 212 1.47 -24.77 9.55
CA ASN A 212 1.84 -25.74 8.52
C ASN A 212 3.24 -25.45 7.93
N ALA A 213 3.73 -26.33 7.07
CA ALA A 213 5.05 -26.21 6.46
C ALA A 213 5.22 -24.88 5.69
N ALA A 214 4.20 -24.42 4.95
CA ALA A 214 4.26 -23.17 4.19
C ALA A 214 4.36 -21.93 5.11
N VAL A 215 3.64 -21.93 6.24
CA VAL A 215 3.82 -20.91 7.28
C VAL A 215 5.23 -20.96 7.84
N GLY A 216 5.75 -22.15 8.12
CA GLY A 216 7.13 -22.34 8.56
C GLY A 216 8.16 -21.77 7.59
N ASP A 217 7.99 -22.01 6.29
CA ASP A 217 8.91 -21.51 5.25
C ASP A 217 8.86 -19.99 5.15
N ILE A 218 7.67 -19.38 5.20
CA ILE A 218 7.55 -17.92 5.26
C ILE A 218 8.20 -17.36 6.52
N LEU A 219 8.01 -17.99 7.69
CA LEU A 219 8.68 -17.58 8.92
C LEU A 219 10.20 -17.61 8.79
N ALA A 220 10.74 -18.61 8.07
CA ALA A 220 12.17 -18.75 7.85
C ALA A 220 12.71 -17.61 6.98
N THR A 221 12.01 -17.29 5.89
CA THR A 221 12.31 -16.15 5.02
C THR A 221 12.28 -14.83 5.79
N VAL A 222 11.19 -14.57 6.52
CA VAL A 222 10.99 -13.35 7.31
C VAL A 222 12.09 -13.20 8.36
N THR A 223 12.42 -14.28 9.07
CA THR A 223 13.50 -14.29 10.05
C THR A 223 14.83 -13.93 9.39
N GLY A 224 15.14 -14.52 8.23
CA GLY A 224 16.35 -14.22 7.48
C GLY A 224 16.43 -12.75 7.04
N GLU A 225 15.34 -12.18 6.55
CA GLU A 225 15.26 -10.76 6.16
C GLU A 225 15.52 -9.83 7.35
N ILE A 226 14.90 -10.10 8.50
CA ILE A 226 15.11 -9.33 9.73
C ILE A 226 16.58 -9.39 10.13
N LEU A 227 17.15 -10.59 10.23
CA LEU A 227 18.55 -10.79 10.64
C LEU A 227 19.53 -10.12 9.66
N LYS A 228 19.22 -10.11 8.36
CA LYS A 228 20.01 -9.41 7.34
C LYS A 228 19.93 -7.90 7.51
N CYS A 229 18.72 -7.35 7.72
CA CYS A 229 18.52 -5.92 7.97
C CYS A 229 19.22 -5.45 9.25
N SER A 230 19.18 -6.27 10.30
CA SER A 230 19.79 -5.97 11.60
C SER A 230 21.22 -6.48 11.75
N LYS A 231 21.87 -6.95 10.68
CA LYS A 231 23.22 -7.54 10.70
C LYS A 231 24.28 -6.69 11.41
N PRO A 232 24.29 -5.34 11.30
CA PRO A 232 25.27 -4.53 12.02
C PRO A 232 25.10 -4.55 13.55
N TYR A 233 23.97 -5.03 14.08
CA TYR A 233 23.75 -5.11 15.52
C TYR A 233 24.55 -6.27 16.12
N VAL A 234 25.36 -6.00 17.15
CA VAL A 234 26.32 -6.97 17.72
C VAL A 234 25.66 -8.28 18.17
N VAL A 235 24.47 -8.23 18.77
CA VAL A 235 23.69 -9.38 19.21
C VAL A 235 23.36 -10.31 18.03
N VAL A 236 23.07 -9.72 16.88
CA VAL A 236 22.67 -10.43 15.65
C VAL A 236 23.86 -11.14 15.03
N GLN A 237 25.08 -10.63 15.18
CA GLN A 237 26.26 -11.21 14.54
C GLN A 237 26.50 -12.66 14.96
N ALA A 238 26.28 -12.98 16.24
CA ALA A 238 26.46 -14.34 16.76
C ALA A 238 25.47 -15.32 16.11
N ILE A 239 24.18 -15.00 16.10
CA ILE A 239 23.17 -15.88 15.51
C ILE A 239 23.25 -15.90 13.98
N TYR A 240 23.62 -14.78 13.35
CA TYR A 240 23.78 -14.70 11.89
C TYR A 240 24.90 -15.64 11.42
N GLY A 241 26.04 -15.68 12.13
CA GLY A 241 27.11 -16.63 11.83
C GLY A 241 26.69 -18.10 12.00
N LEU A 242 25.84 -18.38 12.99
CA LEU A 242 25.31 -19.72 13.26
C LEU A 242 24.31 -20.20 12.19
N LEU A 243 23.42 -19.31 11.73
CA LEU A 243 22.32 -19.65 10.82
C LEU A 243 22.73 -19.60 9.34
N PHE A 244 23.75 -18.81 9.00
CA PHE A 244 24.25 -18.67 7.63
C PHE A 244 25.71 -19.13 7.49
N PRO A 245 26.06 -20.37 7.88
CA PRO A 245 27.41 -20.87 7.71
C PRO A 245 27.69 -21.06 6.21
N TYR A 246 28.84 -20.58 5.75
CA TYR A 246 29.32 -20.75 4.36
C TYR A 246 28.46 -20.10 3.26
N ASN A 247 27.87 -18.92 3.53
CA ASN A 247 27.06 -18.16 2.56
C ASN A 247 25.87 -18.96 1.97
N LYS A 248 25.36 -19.98 2.66
CA LYS A 248 24.11 -20.63 2.24
C LYS A 248 22.97 -19.60 2.37
N PRO A 249 22.20 -19.35 1.30
CA PRO A 249 21.31 -18.19 1.27
C PRO A 249 20.00 -18.37 2.04
N GLU A 250 19.63 -19.61 2.40
CA GLU A 250 18.26 -19.92 2.80
C GLU A 250 18.19 -20.63 4.16
N ILE A 251 17.46 -20.02 5.08
CA ILE A 251 17.01 -20.65 6.34
C ILE A 251 15.76 -21.47 6.01
N THR A 252 15.65 -22.68 6.56
CA THR A 252 14.42 -23.48 6.49
C THR A 252 13.66 -23.44 7.82
N TRP A 253 12.37 -23.78 7.81
CA TRP A 253 11.59 -23.85 9.05
C TRP A 253 12.17 -24.85 10.07
N ARG A 254 12.83 -25.93 9.59
CA ARG A 254 13.52 -26.90 10.47
C ARG A 254 14.70 -26.27 11.20
N VAL A 255 15.43 -25.38 10.54
CA VAL A 255 16.52 -24.61 11.16
C VAL A 255 15.93 -23.66 12.20
N LEU A 256 14.86 -22.92 11.87
CA LEU A 256 14.18 -22.07 12.86
C LEU A 256 13.77 -22.86 14.11
N ASN A 257 13.19 -24.03 13.90
CA ASN A 257 12.72 -24.89 14.96
C ASN A 257 13.86 -25.40 15.87
N THR A 258 15.02 -25.67 15.27
CA THR A 258 16.23 -26.08 15.99
C THR A 258 16.74 -24.95 16.88
N PHE A 259 16.78 -23.72 16.36
CA PHE A 259 17.34 -22.54 17.04
C PHE A 259 16.28 -21.59 17.63
N PHE A 260 15.06 -22.09 17.90
CA PHE A 260 13.91 -21.23 18.18
C PHE A 260 14.11 -20.32 19.40
N LYS A 261 14.84 -20.78 20.43
CA LYS A 261 15.15 -19.99 21.63
C LYS A 261 16.08 -18.82 21.30
N ASP A 262 17.16 -19.10 20.58
CA ASP A 262 18.15 -18.09 20.19
C ASP A 262 17.52 -17.04 19.27
N ILE A 263 16.70 -17.50 18.31
CA ILE A 263 15.95 -16.62 17.41
C ILE A 263 14.98 -15.74 18.20
N LYS A 264 14.15 -16.33 19.06
CA LYS A 264 13.19 -15.58 19.88
C LYS A 264 13.87 -14.53 20.76
N ASN A 265 14.97 -14.89 21.42
CA ASN A 265 15.73 -13.97 22.26
C ASN A 265 16.35 -12.84 21.42
N THR A 266 16.91 -13.18 20.26
CA THR A 266 17.46 -12.17 19.33
C THR A 266 16.37 -11.21 18.84
N MET A 267 15.18 -11.71 18.48
CA MET A 267 14.04 -10.87 18.08
C MET A 267 13.60 -9.94 19.21
N LEU A 268 13.59 -10.44 20.45
CA LEU A 268 13.30 -9.61 21.63
C LEU A 268 14.33 -8.48 21.76
N GLU A 269 15.62 -8.77 21.65
CA GLU A 269 16.68 -7.75 21.74
C GLU A 269 16.61 -6.74 20.59
N ILE A 270 16.36 -7.20 19.35
CA ILE A 270 16.14 -6.32 18.20
C ILE A 270 14.94 -5.39 18.46
N SER A 271 13.84 -5.92 19.00
CA SER A 271 12.61 -5.16 19.25
C SER A 271 12.76 -4.05 20.30
N GLN A 272 13.70 -4.22 21.24
CA GLN A 272 14.01 -3.25 22.29
C GLN A 272 14.92 -2.11 21.78
N ASN A 273 15.59 -2.31 20.64
CA ASN A 273 16.45 -1.31 20.03
C ASN A 273 15.68 -0.47 19.01
N GLN A 274 15.54 0.84 19.25
CA GLN A 274 14.77 1.74 18.38
C GLN A 274 15.23 1.74 16.92
N ARG A 275 16.54 1.58 16.66
CA ARG A 275 17.07 1.55 15.29
C ARG A 275 16.67 0.27 14.56
N TYR A 276 16.85 -0.87 15.20
CA TYR A 276 16.67 -2.19 14.57
C TYR A 276 15.26 -2.74 14.66
N LYS A 277 14.41 -2.21 15.56
CA LYS A 277 12.97 -2.53 15.61
C LYS A 277 12.30 -2.33 14.25
N SER A 278 12.72 -1.33 13.48
CA SER A 278 12.22 -1.07 12.13
C SER A 278 12.38 -2.27 11.17
N CYS A 279 13.41 -3.12 11.36
CA CYS A 279 13.60 -4.34 10.58
C CYS A 279 12.48 -5.36 10.84
N ILE A 280 12.05 -5.52 12.11
CA ILE A 280 10.92 -6.37 12.47
C ILE A 280 9.63 -5.78 11.92
N ASP A 281 9.38 -4.48 12.17
CA ASP A 281 8.13 -3.83 11.76
C ASP A 281 7.93 -3.88 10.24
N THR A 282 8.99 -3.63 9.47
CA THR A 282 8.95 -3.67 8.00
C THR A 282 8.67 -5.09 7.50
N ALA A 283 9.40 -6.08 8.00
CA ALA A 283 9.20 -7.47 7.59
C ALA A 283 7.81 -8.00 8.00
N ALA A 284 7.35 -7.63 9.19
CA ALA A 284 6.03 -8.01 9.69
C ALA A 284 4.90 -7.49 8.77
N VAL A 285 4.98 -6.24 8.32
CA VAL A 285 3.97 -5.68 7.41
C VAL A 285 4.06 -6.34 6.03
N ASN A 286 5.27 -6.45 5.46
CA ASN A 286 5.48 -7.00 4.11
C ASN A 286 5.01 -8.46 3.96
N TRP A 287 5.06 -9.24 5.04
CA TRP A 287 4.70 -10.66 5.03
C TRP A 287 3.38 -10.99 5.72
N ARG A 288 2.65 -9.97 6.22
CA ARG A 288 1.37 -10.15 6.93
C ARG A 288 0.34 -10.93 6.12
N SER A 289 0.13 -10.53 4.88
CA SER A 289 -0.86 -11.16 3.99
C SER A 289 -0.39 -12.52 3.45
N PRO A 290 0.85 -12.67 2.92
CA PRO A 290 1.36 -13.97 2.50
C PRO A 290 1.29 -15.07 3.57
N ILE A 291 1.68 -14.77 4.82
CA ILE A 291 1.68 -15.78 5.89
C ILE A 291 0.26 -16.20 6.29
N GLU A 292 -0.72 -15.29 6.24
CA GLU A 292 -2.13 -15.61 6.49
C GLU A 292 -2.73 -16.48 5.38
N MET A 293 -2.31 -16.27 4.14
CA MET A 293 -2.71 -17.10 3.00
C MET A 293 -2.13 -18.51 3.11
N ALA A 294 -0.83 -18.61 3.43
CA ALA A 294 -0.19 -19.88 3.71
C ALA A 294 -0.87 -20.61 4.88
N SER A 295 -1.21 -19.91 5.95
CA SER A 295 -1.97 -20.46 7.08
C SER A 295 -3.35 -20.96 6.65
N ALA A 296 -4.05 -20.24 5.76
CA ALA A 296 -5.33 -20.68 5.22
C ALA A 296 -5.18 -21.82 4.20
N GLY A 297 -3.96 -22.17 3.83
CA GLY A 297 -3.64 -23.25 2.91
C GLY A 297 -3.95 -22.94 1.45
N ILE A 298 -4.01 -21.65 1.08
CA ILE A 298 -4.23 -21.18 -0.30
C ILE A 298 -2.97 -20.65 -0.95
#